data_AF-A0A836UUC8-F1
#
_entry.id   AF-A0A836UUC8-F1
#
_cell.length_a   1.000
_cell.length_b   1.000
_cell.length_c   1.000
_cell.angle_alpha   90.00
_cell.angle_beta   90.00
_cell.angle_gamma   90.00
#
_symmetry.space_group_name_H-M   'P 1'
#
loop_
_entity.id
_entity.type
_entity.pdbx_description
1 polymer ?
#
loop_
_entity_poly.entity_id
_entity_poly.type
_entity_poly.pdbx_seq_one_letter_code
_entity_poly.pdbx_strand_id
1 'polypeptide(L)'
;MNTKIDKKYNPEPDYPYFLYNPEGNGFEYFRTKELRDKCADDEVHAYLDDGWDDQVTNVVIGEITGQASMIDVEIKPETTDDEGIDGEGSYWPDNCDYGCDYKVMPLGFSCPSIDKLKD
;
A
#
# COMPACT_ATOMS: atom_id res chain seq x y z
N MET A 1 4.21 -10.21 -31.41
CA MET A 1 3.15 -10.46 -30.41
C MET A 1 3.41 -9.50 -29.26
N ASN A 2 2.50 -8.58 -28.94
CA ASN A 2 2.60 -7.76 -27.73
C ASN A 2 2.12 -8.62 -26.56
N THR A 3 3.05 -9.33 -25.92
CA THR A 3 2.73 -10.03 -24.67
C THR A 3 2.61 -8.96 -23.59
N LYS A 4 1.41 -8.83 -23.01
CA LYS A 4 1.18 -7.94 -21.87
C LYS A 4 2.07 -8.39 -20.71
N ILE A 5 2.89 -7.49 -20.18
CA ILE A 5 3.69 -7.74 -18.98
C ILE A 5 2.74 -7.95 -17.80
N ASP A 6 2.96 -9.01 -17.02
CA ASP A 6 2.19 -9.31 -15.81
C ASP A 6 2.66 -8.39 -14.66
N LYS A 7 1.96 -7.26 -14.50
CA LYS A 7 2.25 -6.25 -13.49
C LYS A 7 0.98 -5.62 -12.92
N LYS A 8 1.09 -5.06 -11.70
CA LYS A 8 0.05 -4.28 -11.01
C LYS A 8 0.55 -2.87 -10.70
N TYR A 9 -0.36 -2.00 -10.28
CA TYR A 9 -0.08 -0.62 -9.86
C TYR A 9 -0.41 -0.37 -8.38
N ASN A 10 -0.72 -1.44 -7.64
CA ASN A 10 -0.82 -1.46 -6.19
C ASN A 10 -0.06 -2.69 -5.68
N PRO A 11 0.56 -2.64 -4.49
CA PRO A 11 1.20 -3.79 -3.90
C PRO A 11 0.15 -4.84 -3.50
N GLU A 12 0.39 -6.08 -3.88
CA GLU A 12 -0.41 -7.24 -3.49
C GLU A 12 0.57 -8.30 -2.94
N PRO A 13 0.12 -9.24 -2.08
CA PRO A 13 1.01 -10.26 -1.52
C PRO A 13 1.72 -11.10 -2.59
N ASP A 14 1.02 -11.36 -3.70
CA ASP A 14 1.55 -12.08 -4.85
C ASP A 14 2.35 -11.18 -5.81
N TYR A 15 2.45 -9.87 -5.56
CA TYR A 15 3.22 -8.89 -6.34
C TYR A 15 4.06 -7.98 -5.42
N PRO A 16 5.02 -8.53 -4.64
CA PRO A 16 5.75 -7.74 -3.65
C PRO A 16 6.91 -6.94 -4.25
N TYR A 17 7.41 -7.32 -5.43
CA TYR A 17 8.59 -6.70 -6.03
C TYR A 17 8.20 -5.44 -6.79
N PHE A 18 8.80 -4.30 -6.47
CA PHE A 18 8.49 -3.04 -7.13
C PHE A 18 9.63 -2.53 -8.01
N LEU A 19 9.23 -1.80 -9.05
CA LEU A 19 10.01 -0.84 -9.83
C LEU A 19 9.34 0.52 -9.65
N TYR A 20 10.14 1.54 -9.33
CA TYR A 20 9.71 2.92 -9.25
C TYR A 20 10.48 3.73 -10.28
N ASN A 21 9.75 4.35 -11.22
CA ASN A 21 10.30 5.34 -12.15
C ASN A 21 9.46 6.63 -12.04
N PRO A 22 10.02 7.74 -11.53
CA PRO A 22 9.28 8.99 -11.33
C PRO A 22 8.81 9.64 -12.64
N GLU A 23 9.56 9.53 -13.74
CA GLU A 23 9.15 10.06 -15.05
C GLU A 23 8.28 9.06 -15.85
N GLY A 24 8.16 7.83 -15.36
CA GLY A 24 7.35 6.77 -15.93
C GLY A 24 5.97 6.65 -15.28
N ASN A 25 5.54 5.41 -15.04
CA ASN A 25 4.24 5.11 -14.41
C ASN A 25 4.25 5.23 -12.88
N GLY A 26 5.33 5.74 -12.27
CA GLY A 26 5.53 5.68 -10.82
C GLY A 26 5.85 4.25 -10.38
N PHE A 27 5.05 3.69 -9.46
CA PHE A 27 5.24 2.34 -8.95
C PHE A 27 4.57 1.28 -9.83
N GLU A 28 5.34 0.26 -10.17
CA GLU A 28 4.88 -0.97 -10.81
C GLU A 28 5.29 -2.18 -9.96
N TYR A 29 4.39 -3.14 -9.83
CA TYR A 29 4.54 -4.30 -8.95
C TYR A 29 4.51 -5.60 -9.72
N PHE A 30 5.39 -6.53 -9.38
CA PHE A 30 5.66 -7.76 -10.11
C PHE A 30 5.63 -8.96 -9.18
N ARG A 31 5.23 -10.10 -9.74
CA ARG A 31 5.20 -11.38 -9.02
C ARG A 31 6.57 -11.91 -8.66
N THR A 32 7.56 -11.69 -9.53
CA THR A 32 8.91 -12.21 -9.33
C THR A 32 9.96 -11.13 -9.46
N LYS A 33 11.05 -11.32 -8.73
CA LYS A 33 12.23 -10.45 -8.79
C LYS A 33 12.80 -10.38 -10.21
N GLU A 34 12.86 -11.51 -10.91
CA GLU A 34 13.46 -11.61 -12.25
C GLU A 34 12.68 -10.78 -13.28
N LEU A 35 11.34 -10.79 -13.20
CA LEU A 35 10.53 -9.97 -14.09
C LEU A 35 10.71 -8.48 -13.78
N ARG A 36 10.76 -8.12 -12.49
CA ARG A 36 11.04 -6.74 -12.05
C ARG A 36 12.40 -6.26 -12.53
N ASP A 37 13.45 -7.06 -12.32
CA ASP A 37 14.83 -6.73 -12.71
C ASP A 37 14.92 -6.54 -14.24
N LYS A 38 14.27 -7.41 -15.02
CA LYS A 38 14.19 -7.25 -16.49
C LYS A 38 13.51 -5.94 -16.90
N CYS A 39 12.36 -5.61 -16.28
CA CYS A 39 11.67 -4.35 -16.60
C CYS A 39 12.48 -3.13 -16.15
N ALA A 40 13.23 -3.22 -15.04
CA ALA A 40 14.13 -2.16 -14.60
C ALA A 40 15.25 -1.91 -15.62
N ASP A 41 15.85 -2.99 -16.16
CA ASP A 41 16.84 -2.88 -17.23
C ASP A 41 16.23 -2.22 -18.47
N ASP A 42 15.02 -2.63 -18.88
CA ASP A 42 14.32 -2.02 -20.02
C ASP A 42 14.06 -0.51 -19.81
N GLU A 43 13.68 -0.09 -18.60
CA GLU A 43 13.51 1.34 -18.25
C GLU A 43 14.86 2.10 -18.30
N VAL A 44 15.94 1.54 -17.74
CA VAL A 44 17.27 2.15 -17.80
C VAL A 44 17.72 2.34 -19.24
N HIS A 45 17.47 1.37 -20.13
CA HIS A 45 17.81 1.51 -21.54
C HIS A 45 16.98 2.61 -22.22
N ALA A 46 15.71 2.78 -21.86
CA ALA A 46 14.86 3.83 -22.42
C ALA A 46 15.40 5.24 -22.13
N TYR A 47 15.97 5.46 -20.94
CA TYR A 47 16.64 6.72 -20.59
C TYR A 47 17.95 6.98 -21.35
N LEU A 48 18.56 5.95 -21.93
CA LEU A 48 19.86 6.02 -22.61
C LEU A 48 19.74 6.03 -24.14
N ASP A 49 18.53 5.90 -24.69
CA ASP A 49 18.30 5.71 -26.13
C ASP A 49 18.40 7.01 -26.94
N ASP A 50 17.83 8.13 -26.46
CA ASP A 50 17.86 9.45 -27.14
C ASP A 50 18.72 10.49 -26.40
N GLY A 51 19.86 10.03 -25.85
CA GLY A 51 20.81 10.84 -25.11
C GLY A 51 21.04 10.34 -23.69
N TRP A 52 21.90 11.03 -22.95
CA TRP A 52 22.11 10.73 -21.54
C TRP A 52 21.15 11.55 -20.70
N ASP A 53 20.19 10.88 -20.09
CA ASP A 53 19.36 11.46 -19.04
C ASP A 53 19.86 11.01 -17.66
N ASP A 54 20.32 11.95 -16.84
CA ASP A 54 20.83 11.67 -15.49
C ASP A 54 19.73 11.31 -14.49
N GLN A 55 18.46 11.56 -14.83
CA GLN A 55 17.31 11.14 -14.05
C GLN A 55 17.16 9.62 -13.99
N VAL A 56 17.86 8.85 -14.83
CA VAL A 56 17.93 7.38 -14.77
C VAL A 56 18.35 6.87 -13.38
N THR A 57 19.11 7.68 -12.63
CA THR A 57 19.54 7.37 -11.26
C THR A 57 18.40 7.38 -10.23
N ASN A 58 17.23 7.92 -10.58
CA ASN A 58 16.03 7.91 -9.75
C ASN A 58 15.17 6.65 -9.95
N VAL A 59 15.56 5.74 -10.86
CA VAL A 59 14.92 4.43 -10.99
C VAL A 59 15.29 3.58 -9.77
N VAL A 60 14.30 3.20 -8.97
CA VAL A 60 14.50 2.45 -7.72
C VAL A 60 13.75 1.12 -7.79
N ILE A 61 14.41 0.07 -7.33
CA ILE A 61 13.82 -1.27 -7.24
C ILE A 61 13.87 -1.77 -5.80
N GLY A 62 12.84 -2.52 -5.39
CA GLY A 62 12.85 -3.17 -4.08
C GLY A 62 11.75 -4.22 -3.91
N GLU A 63 11.55 -4.63 -2.67
CA GLU A 63 10.51 -5.57 -2.27
C GLU A 63 9.71 -4.95 -1.13
N ILE A 64 8.38 -4.95 -1.24
CA ILE A 64 7.48 -4.50 -0.19
C ILE A 64 7.31 -5.63 0.81
N THR A 65 7.84 -5.43 2.02
CA THR A 65 7.72 -6.40 3.11
C THR A 65 6.55 -6.09 4.04
N GLY A 66 6.03 -4.86 4.01
CA GLY A 66 4.94 -4.44 4.87
C GLY A 66 4.20 -3.21 4.35
N GLN A 67 2.98 -3.03 4.86
CA GLN A 67 2.10 -1.90 4.57
C GLN A 67 1.43 -1.41 5.85
N ALA A 68 1.20 -0.11 5.95
CA ALA A 68 0.41 0.45 7.04
C ALA A 68 -0.99 -0.18 7.02
N SER A 69 -1.43 -0.70 8.16
CA SER A 69 -2.69 -1.41 8.31
C SER A 69 -3.39 -0.98 9.59
N MET A 70 -4.73 -0.96 9.55
CA MET A 70 -5.55 -0.78 10.75
C MET A 70 -5.39 -2.01 11.66
N ILE A 71 -5.18 -1.76 12.94
CA ILE A 71 -5.12 -2.76 13.98
C ILE A 71 -5.95 -2.28 15.18
N ASP A 72 -6.24 -3.18 16.11
CA ASP A 72 -6.90 -2.84 17.37
C ASP A 72 -8.16 -1.98 17.14
N VAL A 73 -9.02 -2.44 16.21
CA VAL A 73 -10.24 -1.72 15.80
C VAL A 73 -11.32 -1.89 16.87
N GLU A 74 -11.86 -0.77 17.33
CA GLU A 74 -12.95 -0.69 18.30
C GLU A 74 -14.13 0.05 17.67
N ILE A 75 -15.33 -0.51 17.83
CA ILE A 75 -16.56 0.12 17.32
C ILE A 75 -17.07 1.12 18.35
N LYS A 76 -17.51 2.29 17.87
CA LYS A 76 -18.15 3.28 18.75
C LYS A 76 -19.38 2.65 19.41
N PRO A 77 -19.51 2.71 20.73
CA PRO A 77 -20.68 2.14 21.41
C PRO A 77 -21.96 2.88 21.01
N GLU A 78 -23.10 2.17 21.06
CA GLU A 78 -24.41 2.74 20.68
C GLU A 78 -24.81 3.94 21.55
N THR A 79 -24.29 3.99 22.78
CA THR A 79 -24.60 5.04 23.75
C THR A 79 -23.33 5.74 24.21
N THR A 80 -23.31 7.05 24.04
CA THR A 80 -22.36 7.99 24.66
C THR A 80 -23.16 9.07 25.37
N ASP A 81 -22.56 9.76 26.34
CA ASP A 81 -23.19 10.89 26.99
C ASP A 81 -23.20 12.15 26.11
N ASP A 82 -23.72 13.27 26.64
CA ASP A 82 -23.83 14.55 25.91
C ASP A 82 -22.47 15.15 25.53
N GLU A 83 -21.37 14.65 26.11
CA GLU A 83 -20.00 15.04 25.78
C GLU A 83 -19.32 14.02 24.85
N GLY A 84 -20.03 12.99 24.37
CA GLY A 84 -19.50 11.95 23.52
C GLY A 84 -18.62 10.94 24.25
N ILE A 85 -18.74 10.82 25.58
CA ILE A 85 -17.95 9.89 26.40
C ILE A 85 -18.72 8.58 26.58
N ASP A 86 -18.03 7.44 26.45
CA ASP A 86 -18.62 6.12 26.69
C ASP A 86 -18.62 5.71 28.17
N GLY A 87 -19.18 4.53 28.47
CA GLY A 87 -19.26 4.00 29.83
C GLY A 87 -17.92 3.71 30.51
N GLU A 88 -16.82 3.68 29.75
CA GLU A 88 -15.46 3.44 30.25
C GLU A 88 -14.63 4.75 30.34
N GLY A 89 -15.21 5.88 29.94
CA GLY A 89 -14.58 7.20 30.01
C GLY A 89 -13.80 7.60 28.75
N SER A 90 -13.95 6.88 27.63
CA SER A 90 -13.31 7.21 26.36
C SER A 90 -14.16 8.18 25.55
N TYR A 91 -13.53 9.21 24.99
CA TYR A 91 -14.19 10.19 24.14
C TYR A 91 -14.29 9.70 22.69
N TRP A 92 -15.50 9.78 22.14
CA TRP A 92 -15.84 9.39 20.77
C TRP A 92 -16.43 10.58 20.00
N PRO A 93 -15.68 11.15 19.04
CA PRO A 93 -16.20 12.19 18.15
C PRO A 93 -17.54 11.83 17.50
N ASP A 94 -18.42 12.82 17.31
CA ASP A 94 -19.75 12.60 16.71
C ASP A 94 -19.70 12.04 15.28
N ASN A 95 -18.59 12.27 14.58
CA ASN A 95 -18.38 11.88 13.19
C ASN A 95 -17.54 10.61 13.01
N CYS A 96 -17.35 9.80 14.07
CA CYS A 96 -16.68 8.50 13.96
C CYS A 96 -17.62 7.34 14.33
N ASP A 97 -17.50 6.26 13.57
CA ASP A 97 -18.22 4.99 13.84
C ASP A 97 -17.29 3.94 14.50
N TYR A 98 -15.97 4.16 14.45
CA TYR A 98 -14.95 3.27 14.99
C TYR A 98 -13.65 4.06 15.24
N GLY A 99 -12.79 3.49 16.08
CA GLY A 99 -11.41 3.92 16.34
C GLY A 99 -10.45 2.77 16.04
N CYS A 100 -9.20 3.09 15.70
CA CYS A 100 -8.17 2.09 15.49
C CYS A 100 -6.76 2.68 15.60
N ASP A 101 -5.80 1.82 15.89
CA ASP A 101 -4.37 2.11 15.74
C ASP A 101 -3.89 1.76 14.32
N TYR A 102 -2.72 2.28 13.96
CA TYR A 102 -2.03 1.94 12.70
C TYR A 102 -0.61 1.46 12.98
N LYS A 103 -0.26 0.31 12.38
CA LYS A 103 1.12 -0.20 12.37
C LYS A 103 1.49 -0.69 10.97
N VAL A 104 2.78 -0.72 10.68
CA VAL A 104 3.29 -1.42 9.50
C VAL A 104 3.18 -2.92 9.79
N MET A 105 2.29 -3.58 9.04
CA MET A 105 2.06 -5.01 9.12
C MET A 105 2.61 -5.69 7.87
N PRO A 106 2.89 -7.01 7.90
CA PRO A 106 3.33 -7.74 6.72
C PRO A 106 2.41 -7.49 5.51
N LEU A 107 2.98 -7.44 4.31
CA LEU A 107 2.18 -7.27 3.10
C LEU A 107 1.13 -8.39 3.00
N GLY A 108 -0.13 -8.01 2.81
CA GLY A 108 -1.25 -8.96 2.83
C GLY A 108 -1.92 -9.16 4.18
N PHE A 109 -1.48 -8.45 5.23
CA PHE A 109 -2.24 -8.36 6.46
C PHE A 109 -3.67 -7.88 6.14
N SER A 110 -4.66 -8.65 6.58
CA SER A 110 -6.07 -8.30 6.44
C SER A 110 -6.44 -7.38 7.58
N CYS A 111 -6.75 -6.12 7.27
CA CYS A 111 -7.34 -5.22 8.25
C CYS A 111 -8.65 -5.83 8.81
N PRO A 112 -8.98 -5.60 10.09
CA PRO A 112 -10.27 -5.98 10.63
C PRO A 112 -11.40 -5.36 9.79
N SER A 113 -12.43 -6.15 9.53
CA SER A 113 -13.60 -5.68 8.78
C SER A 113 -14.59 -5.07 9.77
N ILE A 114 -14.82 -3.77 9.64
CA ILE A 114 -15.74 -3.00 10.49
C ILE A 114 -17.16 -3.59 10.45
N ASP A 115 -17.60 -4.05 9.27
CA ASP A 115 -18.92 -4.66 9.09
C ASP A 115 -19.10 -5.98 9.88
N LYS A 116 -18.00 -6.69 10.17
CA LYS A 116 -18.01 -7.96 10.94
C LYS A 116 -17.89 -7.77 12.45
N LEU A 117 -17.71 -6.54 12.91
CA LEU A 117 -17.55 -6.20 14.33
C LEU A 117 -18.84 -5.66 14.96
N LYS A 118 -19.93 -5.59 14.18
CA LYS A 118 -21.27 -5.12 14.62
C LYS A 118 -22.22 -6.26 15.02
N ASP A 119 -21.73 -7.49 15.10
CA ASP A 119 -22.47 -8.69 15.57
C ASP A 119 -22.28 -8.91 17.07
#